data_AF-A0A2A2KGC2-F1
#
_entry.id   AF-A0A2A2KGC2-F1
#
_cell.length_a   1.000
_cell.length_b   1.000
_cell.length_c   1.000
_cell.angle_alpha   90.00
_cell.angle_beta   90.00
_cell.angle_gamma   90.00
#
_symmetry.space_group_name_H-M   'P 1'
#
loop_
_entity.id
_entity.type
_entity.pdbx_description
1 polymer ?
#
loop_
_entity_poly.entity_id
_entity_poly.type
_entity_poly.pdbx_seq_one_letter_code
_entity_poly.pdbx_strand_id
1 'polypeptide(L)'
;MAMVRAKGDPQGGAILLLIESRSSPVRVLERTIDFDGVAILAESVPPDGAEAYWRRRCSRDPDLWVVELDIPEAERFAAETILSN
;
A
#
# COMPACT_ATOMS: atom_id res chain seq x y z
N MET A 1 -14.07 4.46 3.34
CA MET A 1 -13.82 3.45 4.39
C MET A 1 -12.35 3.05 4.39
N ALA A 2 -11.87 2.46 5.48
CA ALA A 2 -10.54 1.87 5.56
C ALA A 2 -10.64 0.46 6.15
N MET A 3 -9.90 -0.51 5.63
CA MET A 3 -9.93 -1.89 6.09
C MET A 3 -8.56 -2.56 6.00
N VAL A 4 -8.20 -3.35 7.01
CA VAL A 4 -7.01 -4.20 6.98
C VAL A 4 -7.37 -5.51 6.28
N ARG A 5 -6.72 -5.80 5.14
CA ARG A 5 -6.87 -7.02 4.34
C ARG A 5 -5.92 -8.13 4.81
N ALA A 6 -4.73 -7.75 5.26
CA ALA A 6 -3.76 -8.64 5.89
C ALA A 6 -3.02 -7.91 7.02
N LYS A 7 -2.81 -8.62 8.13
CA LYS A 7 -2.10 -8.13 9.30
C LYS A 7 -0.67 -8.65 9.26
N GLY A 8 0.30 -7.73 9.21
CA GLY A 8 1.73 -8.02 9.22
C GLY A 8 2.37 -7.88 10.60
N ASP A 9 3.70 -7.79 10.61
CA ASP A 9 4.46 -7.57 11.83
C ASP A 9 4.27 -6.14 12.38
N PRO A 10 3.96 -5.93 13.68
CA PRO A 10 3.70 -4.60 14.23
C PRO A 10 4.91 -3.68 14.37
N GLN A 11 6.14 -4.16 14.23
CA GLN A 11 7.37 -3.40 14.51
C GLN A 11 8.22 -3.14 13.27
N GLY A 12 8.12 -3.99 12.25
CA GLY A 12 8.94 -3.87 11.04
C GLY A 12 8.26 -4.32 9.76
N GLY A 13 6.98 -4.68 9.79
CA GLY A 13 6.24 -5.09 8.60
C GLY A 13 6.14 -3.96 7.57
N ALA A 14 6.42 -4.28 6.30
CA ALA A 14 6.14 -3.36 5.20
C ALA A 14 4.62 -3.09 5.10
N ILE A 15 4.24 -1.97 4.47
CA ILE A 15 2.83 -1.59 4.29
C ILE A 15 2.54 -1.44 2.80
N LEU A 16 1.58 -2.24 2.33
CA LEU A 16 0.98 -2.13 1.01
C LEU A 16 -0.40 -1.48 1.12
N LEU A 17 -0.62 -0.43 0.33
CA LEU A 17 -1.90 0.25 0.26
C LEU A 17 -2.64 -0.12 -1.02
N LEU A 18 -3.92 -0.44 -0.90
CA LEU A 18 -4.86 -0.61 -2.00
C LEU A 18 -5.78 0.60 -2.02
N ILE A 19 -5.63 1.47 -3.00
CA ILE A 19 -6.45 2.67 -3.14
C ILE A 19 -7.57 2.38 -4.13
N GLU A 20 -8.79 2.27 -3.60
CA GLU A 20 -10.00 2.07 -4.38
C GLU A 20 -10.44 3.39 -5.03
N SER A 21 -10.97 3.29 -6.24
CA SER A 21 -11.56 4.42 -6.96
C SER A 21 -12.78 3.97 -7.73
N ARG A 22 -13.86 4.76 -7.66
CA ARG A 22 -15.14 4.42 -8.30
C ARG A 22 -15.07 4.21 -9.82
N SER A 23 -14.07 4.78 -10.47
CA SER A 23 -13.96 4.78 -11.94
C SER A 23 -12.56 4.47 -12.44
N SER A 24 -11.71 3.86 -11.62
CA SER A 24 -10.34 3.51 -12.01
C SER A 24 -9.92 2.19 -11.39
N PRO A 25 -8.96 1.48 -12.00
CA PRO A 25 -8.35 0.31 -11.37
C PRO A 25 -7.80 0.66 -9.98
N VAL A 26 -7.84 -0.32 -9.08
CA VAL A 26 -7.21 -0.20 -7.76
C VAL A 26 -5.73 0.12 -7.92
N ARG A 27 -5.30 1.22 -7.32
CA ARG A 27 -3.89 1.60 -7.30
C ARG A 27 -3.21 0.93 -6.13
N VAL A 28 -1.98 0.48 -6.34
CA VAL A 28 -1.20 -0.20 -5.30
C VAL A 28 -0.01 0.67 -4.95
N LEU A 29 0.07 1.13 -3.71
CA LEU A 29 1.18 1.98 -3.24
C LEU A 29 1.97 1.27 -2.15
N GLU A 30 3.28 1.53 -2.10
CA GLU A 30 4.17 1.01 -1.07
C GLU A 30 5.14 2.09 -0.60
N ARG A 31 5.45 2.12 0.70
CA ARG A 31 6.50 2.99 1.23
C ARG A 31 7.87 2.43 0.86
N THR A 32 8.64 3.21 0.11
CA THR A 32 10.04 2.90 -0.23
C THR A 32 10.94 4.10 0.08
N ILE A 33 12.24 3.88 0.00
CA ILE A 33 13.24 4.94 -0.04
C ILE A 33 13.66 5.14 -1.51
N ASP A 34 13.69 6.38 -1.98
CA ASP A 34 14.18 6.71 -3.31
C ASP A 34 15.71 6.81 -3.37
N PHE A 35 16.26 7.16 -4.54
CA PHE A 35 17.72 7.26 -4.72
C PHE A 35 18.36 8.41 -3.93
N ASP A 36 17.58 9.40 -3.51
CA ASP A 36 18.03 10.53 -2.70
C ASP A 36 17.90 10.26 -1.20
N GLY A 37 17.46 9.05 -0.81
CA GLY A 37 17.29 8.66 0.59
C GLY A 37 15.98 9.14 1.20
N VAL A 38 15.05 9.66 0.39
CA VAL A 38 13.77 10.21 0.85
C VAL A 38 12.71 9.11 0.84
N ALA A 39 11.90 9.08 1.91
CA ALA A 39 10.75 8.18 1.97
C ALA A 39 9.65 8.67 1.01
N ILE A 40 9.21 7.78 0.13
CA ILE A 40 8.15 8.05 -0.85
C ILE A 40 7.09 6.94 -0.83
N LEU A 41 5.90 7.25 -1.34
CA LEU A 41 4.93 6.24 -1.73
C LEU A 41 5.12 5.94 -3.22
N ALA A 42 5.64 4.76 -3.52
CA ALA A 42 5.83 4.31 -4.90
C ALA A 42 4.62 3.51 -5.36
N GLU A 43 4.13 3.83 -6.56
CA GLU A 43 3.04 3.11 -7.19
C GLU A 43 3.52 1.87 -7.96
N SER A 44 2.83 0.76 -7.75
CA SER A 44 2.95 -0.47 -8.52
C SER A 44 1.72 -0.65 -9.39
N VAL A 45 1.93 -0.94 -10.68
CA VAL A 45 0.86 -1.30 -11.62
C VAL A 45 0.99 -2.79 -11.96
N PRO A 46 0.42 -3.68 -11.14
CA PRO A 46 0.55 -5.12 -11.36
C PRO A 46 -0.23 -5.56 -12.62
N PRO A 47 0.38 -6.35 -13.52
CA PRO A 47 -0.24 -6.76 -14.77
C PRO A 47 -1.44 -7.70 -14.58
N ASP A 48 -1.50 -8.39 -13.43
CA ASP A 48 -2.58 -9.30 -13.05
C ASP A 48 -3.56 -8.71 -12.04
N GLY A 49 -3.51 -7.39 -11.85
CA GLY A 49 -4.40 -6.65 -10.96
C GLY A 49 -3.99 -6.69 -9.48
N ALA A 50 -4.56 -5.78 -8.71
CA ALA A 50 -4.21 -5.57 -7.32
C ALA A 50 -4.46 -6.80 -6.43
N GLU A 51 -5.60 -7.49 -6.62
CA GLU A 51 -6.01 -8.64 -5.79
C GLU A 51 -5.02 -9.81 -5.87
N ALA A 52 -4.63 -10.20 -7.08
CA ALA A 52 -3.63 -11.25 -7.27
C ALA A 52 -2.28 -10.80 -6.71
N TYR A 53 -1.90 -9.55 -6.99
CA TYR A 53 -0.61 -8.99 -6.58
C TYR A 53 -0.39 -9.02 -5.07
N TRP A 54 -1.33 -8.49 -4.26
CA TRP A 54 -1.13 -8.43 -2.82
C TRP A 54 -1.11 -9.83 -2.20
N ARG A 55 -1.92 -10.78 -2.69
CA ARG A 55 -1.90 -12.17 -2.23
C ARG A 55 -0.55 -12.85 -2.50
N ARG A 56 0.03 -12.63 -3.69
CA ARG A 56 1.38 -13.12 -4.04
C ARG A 56 2.48 -12.44 -3.23
N ARG A 57 2.27 -11.20 -2.78
CA ARG A 57 3.22 -10.50 -1.90
C ARG A 57 3.15 -11.09 -0.49
N CYS A 58 1.96 -11.26 0.09
CA CYS A 58 1.80 -11.91 1.39
C CYS A 58 2.35 -13.34 1.43
N SER A 59 2.31 -14.09 0.32
CA SER A 59 2.90 -15.44 0.28
C SER A 59 4.43 -15.44 0.31
N ARG A 60 5.08 -14.32 -0.05
CA ARG A 60 6.55 -14.16 -0.03
C ARG A 60 7.03 -13.45 1.22
N ASP A 61 6.22 -12.51 1.71
CA ASP A 61 6.49 -11.63 2.83
C ASP A 61 5.30 -11.74 3.81
N PRO A 62 5.35 -12.70 4.74
CA PRO A 62 4.26 -12.92 5.70
C PRO A 62 4.14 -11.78 6.73
N ASP A 63 5.15 -10.91 6.83
CA ASP A 63 5.16 -9.75 7.73
C ASP A 63 4.51 -8.51 7.11
N LEU A 64 4.04 -8.60 5.85
CA LEU A 64 3.41 -7.51 5.12
C LEU A 64 2.02 -7.15 5.67
N TRP A 65 1.80 -5.86 5.92
CA TRP A 65 0.48 -5.28 6.09
C TRP A 65 -0.15 -4.92 4.75
N VAL A 66 -1.44 -5.22 4.59
CA VAL A 66 -2.22 -4.77 3.43
C VAL A 66 -3.42 -3.98 3.93
N VAL A 67 -3.51 -2.71 3.55
CA VAL A 67 -4.57 -1.79 3.96
C VAL A 67 -5.29 -1.27 2.72
N GLU A 68 -6.61 -1.40 2.72
CA GLU A 68 -7.47 -0.82 1.70
C GLU A 68 -8.03 0.52 2.15
N LEU A 69 -7.98 1.51 1.26
CA LEU A 69 -8.53 2.84 1.45
C LEU A 69 -9.50 3.17 0.31
N ASP A 70 -10.76 3.40 0.66
CA ASP A 70 -11.80 3.93 -0.21
C ASP A 70 -12.28 5.26 0.38
N ILE A 71 -11.42 6.26 0.34
CA ILE A 71 -11.72 7.61 0.84
C ILE A 71 -11.31 8.65 -0.21
N PRO A 72 -11.97 9.82 -0.21
CA PRO A 72 -11.45 10.97 -0.91
C PRO A 72 -10.00 11.26 -0.49
N GLU A 73 -9.17 11.64 -1.46
CA GLU A 73 -7.77 12.01 -1.25
C GLU A 73 -6.91 10.96 -0.50
N ALA A 74 -7.21 9.66 -0.68
CA ALA A 74 -6.55 8.56 0.05
C ALA A 74 -5.01 8.57 -0.03
N GLU A 75 -4.44 8.93 -1.18
CA GLU A 75 -2.98 9.03 -1.36
C GLU A 75 -2.37 10.14 -0.49
N ARG A 76 -3.05 11.29 -0.39
CA ARG A 76 -2.59 12.39 0.48
C ARG A 76 -2.67 11.99 1.94
N PHE A 77 -3.78 11.38 2.36
CA PHE A 77 -3.94 10.85 3.72
C PHE A 77 -2.84 9.85 4.07
N ALA A 78 -2.52 8.95 3.14
CA ALA A 78 -1.43 7.99 3.29
C ALA A 78 -0.07 8.67 3.39
N ALA A 79 0.23 9.64 2.53
CA ALA A 79 1.48 10.39 2.58
C ALA A 79 1.67 11.11 3.93
N GLU A 80 0.63 11.81 4.39
CA GLU A 80 0.63 12.52 5.68
C GLU A 80 0.75 11.58 6.90
N THR A 81 0.39 10.30 6.76
CA THR A 81 0.43 9.33 7.88
C THR A 81 1.69 8.45 7.86
N ILE A 82 2.18 8.09 6.67
CA ILE A 82 3.23 7.07 6.49
C ILE A 82 4.60 7.69 6.17
N LEU A 83 4.61 8.91 5.63
CA LEU A 83 5.85 9.65 5.32
C LEU A 83 6.17 10.72 6.37
N SER A 84 5.20 11.11 7.21
CA SER A 84 5.45 12.01 8.35
C SER A 84 6.24 11.26 9.42
N ASN A 85 7.42 11.78 9.74
CA ASN A 85 8.37 11.21 10.68
C ASN A 85 8.24 11.84 12.06
#